data_AF-A0A9E3NJH5-F1
#
_entry.id   AF-A0A9E3NJH5-F1
#
_cell.length_a   1.000
_cell.length_b   1.000
_cell.length_c   1.000
_cell.angle_alpha   90.00
_cell.angle_beta   90.00
_cell.angle_gamma   90.00
#
_symmetry.space_group_name_H-M   'P 1'
#
loop_
_entity.id
_entity.type
_entity.pdbx_description
1 polymer ?
#
loop_
_entity_poly.entity_id
_entity_poly.type
_entity_poly.pdbx_seq_one_letter_code
_entity_poly.pdbx_strand_id
1 'polypeptide(L)'
;MKKSILKLAFVSALALSLGISANAQDKKDDLGRVAIKAWVPDQIEGMPTTARQSLANKLTQIINKNGVAASSFNSRFILTANIVVATKDLTATAPPMQAYTLDVNLYIGDGFDGTLFASTSIQVKGVGQNETKAYMQALNNIKPENPELAAFVQKGKEKIVEYYNSKCDFIIKEANTLASQNKYEEAIFLLTSVPDACAQCYDKAIAAIGPMYQKMIDRDCKLKLAEASNIWSANQSMDAADQAGAILSSIEPQSSCYGEVKALNAKIAARVKEIDAREWKYILKDQEQKSEMIKAYRDVGVAYGNGQPKSITYNVRGWW
;
A
#
# COMPACT_ATOMS: atom_id res chain seq x y z
N MET A 1 -77.98 -20.97 -16.11
CA MET A 1 -76.90 -21.05 -17.13
C MET A 1 -76.58 -19.64 -17.61
N LYS A 2 -75.27 -19.37 -17.83
CA LYS A 2 -74.62 -18.11 -18.27
C LYS A 2 -74.51 -17.04 -17.15
N LYS A 3 -73.33 -16.86 -16.51
CA LYS A 3 -72.10 -16.12 -16.96
C LYS A 3 -72.42 -14.67 -17.33
N SER A 4 -71.67 -13.62 -17.02
CA SER A 4 -70.47 -13.33 -16.23
C SER A 4 -70.27 -11.80 -16.38
N ILE A 5 -69.58 -11.14 -15.45
CA ILE A 5 -68.62 -10.03 -15.62
C ILE A 5 -68.73 -9.11 -14.39
N LEU A 6 -67.92 -9.39 -13.37
CA LEU A 6 -67.60 -8.43 -12.31
C LEU A 6 -66.14 -8.03 -12.50
N LYS A 7 -65.92 -6.74 -12.75
CA LYS A 7 -64.63 -6.17 -13.09
C LYS A 7 -63.67 -6.24 -11.90
N LEU A 8 -62.46 -6.68 -12.23
CA LEU A 8 -61.25 -6.79 -11.42
C LEU A 8 -60.87 -5.42 -10.81
N ALA A 9 -60.71 -5.35 -9.49
CA ALA A 9 -59.97 -4.30 -8.80
C ALA A 9 -58.89 -4.98 -7.96
N PHE A 10 -57.70 -5.16 -8.55
CA PHE A 10 -56.51 -5.63 -7.86
C PHE A 10 -55.69 -4.41 -7.48
N VAL A 11 -55.78 -3.97 -6.22
CA VAL A 11 -54.90 -2.95 -5.67
C VAL A 11 -53.55 -3.61 -5.40
N SER A 12 -52.62 -3.43 -6.32
CA SER A 12 -51.20 -3.75 -6.14
C SER A 12 -50.60 -2.76 -5.14
N ALA A 13 -50.40 -3.20 -3.90
CA ALA A 13 -49.52 -2.54 -2.94
C ALA A 13 -48.08 -2.96 -3.24
N LEU A 14 -47.40 -2.22 -4.11
CA LEU A 14 -45.96 -2.33 -4.29
C LEU A 14 -45.38 -0.92 -4.46
N ALA A 15 -45.00 -0.31 -3.35
CA ALA A 15 -44.28 0.95 -3.35
C ALA A 15 -43.21 0.99 -2.25
N LEU A 16 -41.96 0.98 -2.73
CA LEU A 16 -40.77 1.62 -2.19
C LEU A 16 -40.22 1.15 -0.83
N SER A 17 -39.38 0.12 -0.89
CA SER A 17 -38.17 0.03 -0.05
C SER A 17 -36.94 0.12 -0.97
N LEU A 18 -36.70 1.31 -1.54
CA LEU A 18 -35.44 1.64 -2.19
C LEU A 18 -34.67 2.59 -1.29
N GLY A 19 -33.51 2.14 -0.82
CA GLY A 19 -32.38 3.03 -0.58
C GLY A 19 -31.83 3.11 0.83
N ILE A 20 -31.36 2.00 1.43
CA ILE A 20 -30.15 2.01 2.29
C ILE A 20 -29.48 0.61 2.23
N SER A 21 -28.77 0.27 1.16
CA SER A 21 -27.94 -0.96 1.16
C SER A 21 -26.61 -0.86 0.40
N ALA A 22 -26.34 0.24 -0.32
CA ALA A 22 -25.07 0.40 -1.04
C ALA A 22 -23.84 0.45 -0.10
N ASN A 23 -23.93 1.13 1.05
CA ASN A 23 -22.79 1.30 1.96
C ASN A 23 -22.37 0.04 2.74
N ALA A 24 -23.24 -0.96 2.89
CA ALA A 24 -22.93 -2.15 3.71
C ALA A 24 -22.21 -3.23 2.89
N GLN A 25 -22.44 -3.28 1.58
CA GLN A 25 -21.81 -4.24 0.68
C GLN A 25 -20.41 -3.76 0.29
N ASP A 26 -20.23 -2.47 -0.03
CA ASP A 26 -18.92 -1.87 -0.33
C ASP A 26 -17.94 -1.99 0.86
N LYS A 27 -18.42 -1.76 2.09
CA LYS A 27 -17.60 -1.93 3.32
C LYS A 27 -17.07 -3.36 3.50
N LYS A 28 -17.83 -4.39 3.11
CA LYS A 28 -17.39 -5.79 3.28
C LYS A 28 -16.30 -6.16 2.27
N ASP A 29 -16.39 -5.64 1.05
CA ASP A 29 -15.37 -5.84 0.01
C ASP A 29 -14.06 -5.12 0.36
N ASP A 30 -14.14 -3.91 0.93
CA ASP A 30 -13.00 -3.12 1.40
C ASP A 30 -12.21 -3.83 2.51
N LEU A 31 -12.90 -4.38 3.51
CA LEU A 31 -12.29 -5.15 4.60
C LEU A 31 -11.57 -6.42 4.12
N GLY A 32 -12.07 -7.02 3.03
CA GLY A 32 -11.44 -8.17 2.38
C GLY A 32 -10.13 -7.81 1.69
N ARG A 33 -9.92 -6.55 1.31
CA ARG A 33 -8.72 -6.05 0.62
C ARG A 33 -7.64 -5.55 1.57
N VAL A 34 -7.97 -5.25 2.84
CA VAL A 34 -6.97 -4.81 3.83
C VAL A 34 -6.03 -5.97 4.17
N ALA A 35 -4.85 -5.94 3.56
CA ALA A 35 -3.77 -6.87 3.84
C ALA A 35 -2.98 -6.42 5.07
N ILE A 36 -2.77 -7.33 6.03
CA ILE A 36 -1.98 -7.10 7.24
C ILE A 36 -0.82 -8.10 7.25
N LYS A 37 0.36 -7.66 7.68
CA LYS A 37 1.54 -8.52 7.85
C LYS A 37 1.90 -8.68 9.32
N ALA A 38 2.27 -9.89 9.71
CA ALA A 38 2.85 -10.10 11.04
C ALA A 38 4.27 -9.52 11.07
N TRP A 39 4.55 -8.70 12.09
CA TRP A 39 5.88 -8.18 12.34
C TRP A 39 6.20 -8.24 13.83
N VAL A 40 7.41 -8.68 14.16
CA VAL A 40 7.90 -8.75 15.54
C VAL A 40 9.22 -7.98 15.59
N PRO A 41 9.40 -7.02 16.52
CA PRO A 41 10.67 -6.35 16.72
C PRO A 41 11.83 -7.33 16.89
N ASP A 42 13.05 -6.93 16.53
CA ASP A 42 14.22 -7.80 16.69
C ASP A 42 14.54 -8.08 18.16
N GLN A 43 14.17 -7.16 19.05
CA GLN A 43 14.28 -7.31 20.49
C GLN A 43 12.97 -6.89 21.16
N ILE A 44 12.47 -7.75 22.03
CA ILE A 44 11.44 -7.44 23.02
C ILE A 44 12.10 -7.69 24.38
N GLU A 45 12.03 -6.72 25.27
CA GLU A 45 12.65 -6.81 26.60
C GLU A 45 12.11 -8.04 27.35
N GLY A 46 13.02 -8.83 27.93
CA GLY A 46 12.65 -10.06 28.66
C GLY A 46 12.15 -11.21 27.79
N MET A 47 12.16 -11.09 26.46
CA MET A 47 11.84 -12.20 25.55
C MET A 47 13.12 -12.93 25.09
N PRO A 48 13.20 -14.27 25.25
CA PRO A 48 14.27 -15.06 24.64
C PRO A 48 14.29 -14.93 23.11
N THR A 49 15.48 -14.78 22.50
CA THR A 49 15.61 -14.59 21.04
C THR A 49 14.99 -15.72 20.22
N THR A 50 15.04 -16.96 20.71
CA THR A 50 14.43 -18.13 20.07
C THR A 50 12.90 -18.12 20.13
N ALA A 51 12.30 -17.41 21.08
CA ALA A 51 10.84 -17.28 21.21
C ALA A 51 10.24 -16.33 20.15
N ARG A 52 11.06 -15.45 19.55
CA ARG A 52 10.65 -14.49 18.52
C ARG A 52 9.97 -15.16 17.33
N GLN A 53 10.55 -16.25 16.83
CA GLN A 53 9.99 -16.98 15.69
C GLN A 53 8.65 -17.62 16.05
N SER A 54 8.49 -18.10 17.28
CA SER A 54 7.21 -18.64 17.75
C SER A 54 6.12 -17.55 17.77
N LEU A 55 6.45 -16.36 18.31
CA LEU A 55 5.54 -15.22 18.28
C LEU A 55 5.17 -14.82 16.85
N ALA A 56 6.15 -14.67 15.96
CA ALA A 56 5.93 -14.31 14.56
C ALA A 56 5.01 -15.33 13.85
N ASN A 57 5.21 -16.62 14.09
CA ASN A 57 4.36 -17.68 13.56
C ASN A 57 2.93 -17.58 14.11
N LYS A 58 2.76 -17.29 15.40
CA LYS A 58 1.43 -17.11 16.02
C LYS A 58 0.71 -15.89 15.48
N LEU A 59 1.39 -14.74 15.34
CA LEU A 59 0.81 -13.54 14.71
C LEU A 59 0.40 -13.83 13.25
N THR A 60 1.24 -14.54 12.51
CA THR A 60 0.92 -14.96 11.13
C THR A 60 -0.31 -15.86 11.08
N GLN A 61 -0.44 -16.82 12.01
CA GLN A 61 -1.62 -17.68 12.11
C GLN A 61 -2.87 -16.88 12.45
N ILE A 62 -2.79 -15.90 13.37
CA ILE A 62 -3.91 -15.00 13.70
C ILE A 62 -4.38 -14.26 12.44
N ILE A 63 -3.48 -13.73 11.62
CA ILE A 63 -3.83 -13.04 10.37
C ILE A 63 -4.45 -14.03 9.37
N ASN A 64 -3.78 -15.14 9.07
CA ASN A 64 -4.22 -16.12 8.06
C ASN A 64 -5.62 -16.67 8.36
N LYS A 65 -5.98 -16.78 9.65
CA LYS A 65 -7.30 -17.25 10.07
C LYS A 65 -8.38 -16.16 10.00
N ASN A 66 -8.00 -14.88 10.03
CA ASN A 66 -8.91 -13.74 10.17
C ASN A 66 -8.83 -12.74 8.98
N GLY A 67 -8.18 -13.10 7.87
CA GLY A 67 -8.10 -12.21 6.72
C GLY A 67 -7.09 -12.60 5.64
N VAL A 68 -7.08 -11.80 4.56
CA VAL A 68 -6.12 -11.90 3.47
C VAL A 68 -4.74 -11.50 3.97
N ALA A 69 -3.83 -12.48 4.03
CA ALA A 69 -2.43 -12.25 4.31
C ALA A 69 -1.81 -11.44 3.15
N ALA A 70 -1.00 -10.43 3.47
CA ALA A 70 -0.24 -9.71 2.46
C ALA A 70 0.72 -10.68 1.74
N SER A 71 0.61 -10.76 0.40
CA SER A 71 1.40 -11.69 -0.42
C SER A 71 2.78 -11.14 -0.83
N SER A 72 3.23 -9.99 -0.32
CA SER A 72 4.48 -9.38 -0.80
C SER A 72 5.22 -8.53 0.23
N PHE A 73 6.49 -8.26 -0.10
CA PHE A 73 7.58 -7.93 0.80
C PHE A 73 7.39 -6.70 1.72
N ASN A 74 6.44 -5.79 1.48
CA ASN A 74 6.27 -4.56 2.26
C ASN A 74 4.79 -4.18 2.46
N SER A 75 4.06 -4.92 3.30
CA SER A 75 2.73 -4.48 3.75
C SER A 75 2.86 -3.24 4.64
N ARG A 76 2.09 -2.19 4.33
CA ARG A 76 2.00 -0.96 5.12
C ARG A 76 1.40 -1.22 6.51
N PHE A 77 0.34 -2.04 6.55
CA PHE A 77 -0.30 -2.42 7.81
C PHE A 77 0.33 -3.66 8.42
N ILE A 78 0.56 -3.58 9.72
CA ILE A 78 1.17 -4.64 10.50
C ILE A 78 0.31 -5.04 11.69
N LEU A 79 0.39 -6.32 12.05
CA LEU A 79 0.06 -6.84 13.36
C LEU A 79 1.39 -7.09 14.08
N THR A 80 1.57 -6.47 15.23
CA THR A 80 2.75 -6.67 16.06
C THR A 80 2.37 -6.93 17.52
N ALA A 81 3.37 -7.22 18.34
CA ALA A 81 3.20 -7.50 19.74
C ALA A 81 4.36 -6.95 20.58
N ASN A 82 4.02 -6.52 21.80
CA ASN A 82 4.97 -6.37 22.90
C ASN A 82 4.57 -7.35 24.02
N ILE A 83 5.55 -7.90 24.73
CA ILE A 83 5.28 -8.88 25.79
C ILE A 83 5.79 -8.34 27.11
N VAL A 84 4.95 -8.43 28.14
CA VAL A 84 5.30 -8.11 29.52
C VAL A 84 5.22 -9.38 30.35
N VAL A 85 6.24 -9.64 31.18
CA VAL A 85 6.21 -10.75 32.14
C VAL A 85 5.38 -10.30 33.34
N ALA A 86 4.16 -10.83 33.47
CA ALA A 86 3.27 -10.53 34.58
C ALA A 86 3.72 -11.22 35.87
N THR A 87 4.03 -12.53 35.81
CA THR A 87 4.60 -13.28 36.93
C THR A 87 5.68 -14.25 36.47
N LYS A 88 6.63 -14.53 37.37
CA LYS A 88 7.68 -15.53 37.22
C LYS A 88 7.82 -16.27 38.55
N ASP A 89 7.45 -17.54 38.53
CA ASP A 89 7.36 -18.38 39.72
C ASP A 89 8.14 -19.69 39.53
N LEU A 90 8.51 -20.35 40.64
CA LEU A 90 9.02 -21.72 40.62
C LEU A 90 7.92 -22.68 41.09
N THR A 91 7.72 -23.77 40.36
CA THR A 91 6.75 -24.80 40.73
C THR A 91 7.25 -25.61 41.92
N ALA A 92 6.33 -26.04 42.79
CA ALA A 92 6.61 -26.95 43.90
C ALA A 92 6.73 -28.42 43.44
N THR A 93 7.49 -28.67 42.37
CA THR A 93 7.74 -30.01 41.80
C THR A 93 9.20 -30.42 42.00
N ALA A 94 9.49 -31.72 41.85
CA ALA A 94 10.86 -32.24 41.81
C ALA A 94 11.15 -32.85 40.41
N PRO A 95 12.04 -32.26 39.59
CA PRO A 95 12.75 -31.00 39.80
C PRO A 95 11.81 -29.76 39.71
N PRO A 96 12.18 -28.62 40.33
CA PRO A 96 11.43 -27.37 40.17
C PRO A 96 11.44 -26.91 38.72
N MET A 97 10.28 -26.44 38.23
CA MET A 97 10.12 -25.84 36.90
C MET A 97 9.88 -24.34 37.03
N GLN A 98 10.13 -23.59 35.97
CA GLN A 98 9.78 -22.17 35.91
C GLN A 98 8.39 -22.01 35.32
N ALA A 99 7.52 -21.26 35.98
CA ALA A 99 6.18 -20.89 35.54
C ALA A 99 6.14 -19.39 35.21
N TYR A 100 5.70 -19.06 34.00
CA TYR A 100 5.56 -17.69 33.52
C TYR A 100 4.11 -17.40 33.21
N THR A 101 3.66 -16.21 33.62
CA THR A 101 2.46 -15.56 33.10
C THR A 101 2.91 -14.38 32.25
N LEU A 102 2.52 -14.37 30.98
CA LEU A 102 2.89 -13.34 30.01
C LEU A 102 1.64 -12.58 29.57
N ASP A 103 1.71 -11.25 29.60
CA ASP A 103 0.73 -10.38 28.95
C ASP A 103 1.24 -10.06 27.54
N VAL A 104 0.54 -10.57 26.53
CA VAL A 104 0.84 -10.39 25.12
C VAL A 104 -0.03 -9.25 24.61
N ASN A 105 0.57 -8.06 24.54
CA ASN A 105 -0.08 -6.86 24.04
C ASN A 105 0.06 -6.82 22.52
N LEU A 106 -1.07 -6.83 21.80
CA LEU A 106 -1.16 -6.90 20.35
C LEU A 106 -1.59 -5.55 19.78
N TYR A 107 -1.03 -5.18 18.63
CA TYR A 107 -1.26 -3.89 18.00
C TYR A 107 -1.45 -4.05 16.49
N ILE A 108 -2.47 -3.40 15.94
CA ILE A 108 -2.67 -3.25 14.50
C ILE A 108 -2.53 -1.78 14.16
N GLY A 109 -1.63 -1.47 13.22
CA GLY A 109 -1.33 -0.10 12.85
C GLY A 109 -0.65 0.01 11.49
N ASP A 110 -0.51 1.25 11.05
CA ASP A 110 0.31 1.65 9.94
C ASP A 110 1.78 1.70 10.39
N GLY A 111 2.58 0.74 9.93
CA GLY A 111 3.98 0.68 10.31
C GLY A 111 4.86 1.70 9.57
N PHE A 112 4.36 2.44 8.58
CA PHE A 112 5.12 3.46 7.88
C PHE A 112 4.92 4.80 8.57
N ASP A 113 3.67 5.21 8.75
CA ASP A 113 3.33 6.49 9.39
C ASP A 113 3.34 6.41 10.93
N GLY A 114 3.31 5.19 11.50
CA GLY A 114 3.24 4.94 12.93
C GLY A 114 1.87 5.14 13.57
N THR A 115 0.81 5.18 12.76
CA THR A 115 -0.56 5.34 13.25
C THR A 115 -1.07 4.03 13.85
N LEU A 116 -1.41 4.03 15.14
CA LEU A 116 -2.04 2.90 15.81
C LEU A 116 -3.56 2.91 15.57
N PHE A 117 -4.12 1.81 15.07
CA PHE A 117 -5.56 1.69 14.80
C PHE A 117 -6.31 0.90 15.87
N ALA A 118 -5.69 -0.16 16.38
CA ALA A 118 -6.27 -0.98 17.42
C ALA A 118 -5.20 -1.63 18.29
N SER A 119 -5.53 -1.83 19.57
CA SER A 119 -4.76 -2.66 20.49
C SER A 119 -5.67 -3.62 21.26
N THR A 120 -5.10 -4.73 21.70
CA THR A 120 -5.71 -5.65 22.67
C THR A 120 -4.62 -6.35 23.48
N SER A 121 -4.99 -7.04 24.56
CA SER A 121 -4.05 -7.82 25.37
C SER A 121 -4.65 -9.17 25.71
N ILE A 122 -3.83 -10.22 25.64
CA ILE A 122 -4.19 -11.56 26.09
C ILE A 122 -3.15 -12.05 27.08
N GLN A 123 -3.61 -12.79 28.09
CA GLN A 123 -2.71 -13.43 29.03
C GLN A 123 -2.48 -14.89 28.64
N VAL A 124 -1.22 -15.31 28.58
CA VAL A 124 -0.84 -16.71 28.35
C VAL A 124 0.10 -17.20 29.43
N LYS A 125 0.01 -18.49 29.74
CA LYS A 125 0.81 -19.11 30.79
C LYS A 125 1.66 -20.23 30.21
N GLY A 126 2.86 -20.39 30.74
CA GLY A 126 3.74 -21.48 30.36
C GLY A 126 4.64 -21.95 31.47
N VAL A 127 4.92 -23.25 31.52
CA VAL A 127 5.76 -23.94 32.49
C VAL A 127 6.83 -24.71 31.72
N GLY A 128 8.08 -24.57 32.14
CA GLY A 128 9.21 -25.20 31.48
C GLY A 128 10.40 -25.41 32.41
N GLN A 129 11.30 -26.32 32.03
CA GLN A 129 12.52 -26.61 32.81
C GLN A 129 13.47 -25.41 32.89
N ASN A 130 13.31 -24.42 32.02
CA ASN A 130 14.04 -23.16 32.02
C ASN A 130 13.15 -22.06 31.42
N GLU A 131 13.62 -20.83 31.50
CA GLU A 131 12.95 -19.63 31.00
C GLU A 131 12.50 -19.77 29.54
N THR A 132 13.42 -20.13 28.65
CA THR A 132 13.13 -20.29 27.21
C THR A 132 12.00 -21.29 26.95
N LYS A 133 12.02 -22.44 27.61
CA LYS A 133 10.97 -23.47 27.46
C LYS A 133 9.63 -23.00 28.00
N ALA A 134 9.61 -22.34 29.15
CA ALA A 134 8.39 -21.81 29.75
C ALA A 134 7.78 -20.71 28.87
N TYR A 135 8.60 -19.79 28.37
CA TYR A 135 8.19 -18.70 27.49
C TYR A 135 7.64 -19.22 26.15
N MET A 136 8.34 -20.16 25.51
CA MET A 136 7.84 -20.78 24.27
C MET A 136 6.54 -21.55 24.49
N GLN A 137 6.38 -22.25 25.61
CA GLN A 137 5.12 -22.93 25.91
C GLN A 137 3.99 -21.92 26.11
N ALA A 138 4.24 -20.80 26.80
CA ALA A 138 3.27 -19.73 26.95
C ALA A 138 2.82 -19.16 25.61
N LEU A 139 3.76 -18.82 24.71
CA LEU A 139 3.43 -18.35 23.36
C LEU A 139 2.71 -19.40 22.52
N ASN A 140 3.05 -20.68 22.68
CA ASN A 140 2.34 -21.77 22.00
C ASN A 140 0.87 -21.88 22.43
N ASN A 141 0.53 -21.41 23.63
CA ASN A 141 -0.83 -21.36 24.15
C ASN A 141 -1.66 -20.19 23.60
N ILE A 142 -1.06 -19.27 22.82
CA ILE A 142 -1.84 -18.32 22.01
C ILE A 142 -2.68 -19.13 21.02
N LYS A 143 -4.00 -18.98 21.09
CA LYS A 143 -4.98 -19.65 20.22
C LYS A 143 -5.39 -18.69 19.10
N PRO A 144 -4.94 -18.89 17.85
CA PRO A 144 -5.34 -18.04 16.72
C PRO A 144 -6.85 -17.96 16.50
N GLU A 145 -7.58 -18.99 16.92
CA GLU A 145 -9.04 -19.11 16.84
C GLU A 145 -9.78 -18.41 17.98
N ASN A 146 -9.09 -17.71 18.89
CA ASN A 146 -9.73 -16.97 19.97
C ASN A 146 -10.69 -15.90 19.37
N PRO A 147 -11.99 -15.92 19.72
CA PRO A 147 -12.96 -14.94 19.23
C PRO A 147 -12.58 -13.48 19.49
N GLU A 148 -11.88 -13.19 20.60
CA GLU A 148 -11.40 -11.85 20.92
C GLU A 148 -10.32 -11.39 19.94
N LEU A 149 -9.44 -12.31 19.50
CA LEU A 149 -8.42 -12.01 18.50
C LEU A 149 -9.03 -11.82 17.11
N ALA A 150 -10.05 -12.61 16.77
CA ALA A 150 -10.82 -12.43 15.54
C ALA A 150 -11.50 -11.06 15.50
N ALA A 151 -12.22 -10.69 16.57
CA ALA A 151 -12.86 -9.40 16.71
C ALA A 151 -11.85 -8.24 16.70
N PHE A 152 -10.68 -8.43 17.32
CA PHE A 152 -9.58 -7.47 17.29
C PHE A 152 -9.07 -7.20 15.87
N VAL A 153 -8.78 -8.25 15.09
CA VAL A 153 -8.34 -8.10 13.69
C VAL A 153 -9.40 -7.39 12.86
N GLN A 154 -10.67 -7.77 13.02
CA GLN A 154 -11.78 -7.15 12.32
C GLN A 154 -11.91 -5.65 12.65
N LYS A 155 -11.87 -5.30 13.95
CA LYS A 155 -11.89 -3.90 14.41
C LYS A 155 -10.70 -3.10 13.88
N GLY A 156 -9.51 -3.70 13.83
CA GLY A 156 -8.32 -3.08 13.26
C GLY A 156 -8.51 -2.70 11.79
N LYS A 157 -9.06 -3.62 10.99
CA LYS A 157 -9.38 -3.36 9.57
C LYS A 157 -10.43 -2.27 9.39
N GLU A 158 -11.48 -2.28 10.21
CA GLU A 158 -12.52 -1.24 10.19
C GLU A 158 -11.93 0.13 10.50
N LYS A 159 -11.03 0.22 11.50
CA LYS A 159 -10.36 1.46 11.88
C LYS A 159 -9.39 1.96 10.82
N ILE A 160 -8.71 1.07 10.09
CA ILE A 160 -7.89 1.42 8.92
C ILE A 160 -8.78 2.10 7.86
N VAL A 161 -9.87 1.44 7.44
CA VAL A 161 -10.77 1.98 6.40
C VAL A 161 -11.41 3.30 6.84
N GLU A 162 -11.87 3.38 8.10
CA GLU A 162 -12.43 4.61 8.68
C GLU A 162 -11.42 5.77 8.67
N TYR A 163 -10.16 5.49 9.00
CA TYR A 163 -9.10 6.49 9.00
C TYR A 163 -8.91 7.09 7.60
N TYR A 164 -8.66 6.27 6.56
CA TYR A 164 -8.45 6.82 5.22
C TYR A 164 -9.68 7.48 4.65
N ASN A 165 -10.88 6.94 4.89
CA ASN A 165 -12.11 7.57 4.42
C ASN A 165 -12.35 8.93 5.09
N SER A 166 -12.09 9.06 6.39
CA SER A 166 -12.23 10.34 7.12
C SER A 166 -11.13 11.35 6.79
N LYS A 167 -9.93 10.88 6.44
CA LYS A 167 -8.77 11.73 6.10
C LYS A 167 -8.65 12.01 4.61
N CYS A 168 -9.48 11.38 3.78
CA CYS A 168 -9.28 11.38 2.33
C CYS A 168 -9.14 12.78 1.72
N ASP A 169 -10.06 13.67 2.07
CA ASP A 169 -10.06 15.02 1.50
C ASP A 169 -8.84 15.83 1.98
N PHE A 170 -8.32 15.55 3.18
CA PHE A 170 -7.07 16.16 3.67
C PHE A 170 -5.84 15.63 2.90
N ILE A 171 -5.75 14.32 2.69
CA ILE A 171 -4.67 13.69 1.91
C ILE A 171 -4.64 14.28 0.49
N ILE A 172 -5.80 14.40 -0.15
CA ILE A 172 -5.93 14.98 -1.49
C ILE A 172 -5.54 16.47 -1.48
N LYS A 173 -5.96 17.23 -0.46
CA LYS A 173 -5.60 18.65 -0.35
C LYS A 173 -4.09 18.85 -0.15
N GLU A 174 -3.46 17.99 0.65
CA GLU A 174 -2.02 18.00 0.85
C GLU A 174 -1.27 17.66 -0.44
N ALA A 175 -1.70 16.62 -1.17
CA ALA A 175 -1.14 16.28 -2.47
C ALA A 175 -1.27 17.44 -3.48
N ASN A 176 -2.42 18.11 -3.52
CA ASN A 176 -2.61 19.31 -4.35
C ASN A 176 -1.67 20.46 -3.95
N THR A 177 -1.40 20.61 -2.65
CA THR A 177 -0.46 21.61 -2.14
C THR A 177 0.97 21.30 -2.59
N LEU A 178 1.40 20.04 -2.49
CA LEU A 178 2.68 19.58 -3.00
C LEU A 178 2.81 19.80 -4.52
N ALA A 179 1.78 19.44 -5.29
CA ALA A 179 1.74 19.65 -6.73
C ALA A 179 1.83 21.14 -7.10
N SER A 180 1.23 22.05 -6.30
CA SER A 180 1.34 23.50 -6.50
C SER A 180 2.78 24.03 -6.33
N GLN A 181 3.61 23.31 -5.58
CA GLN A 181 5.04 23.60 -5.39
C GLN A 181 5.92 22.88 -6.43
N ASN A 182 5.31 22.29 -7.46
CA ASN A 182 5.96 21.42 -8.45
C ASN A 182 6.62 20.16 -7.86
N LYS A 183 6.21 19.73 -6.67
CA LYS A 183 6.63 18.47 -6.03
C LYS A 183 5.69 17.35 -6.45
N TYR A 184 5.67 17.03 -7.74
CA TYR A 184 4.68 16.12 -8.30
C TYR A 184 4.89 14.68 -7.85
N GLU A 185 6.15 14.24 -7.75
CA GLU A 185 6.51 12.88 -7.34
C GLU A 185 6.10 12.61 -5.89
N GLU A 186 6.30 13.59 -5.00
CA GLU A 186 5.86 13.52 -3.60
C GLU A 186 4.32 13.53 -3.48
N ALA A 187 3.65 14.37 -4.27
CA ALA A 187 2.19 14.40 -4.32
C ALA A 187 1.60 13.06 -4.80
N ILE A 188 2.18 12.48 -5.85
CA ILE A 188 1.79 11.18 -6.38
C ILE A 188 2.11 10.08 -5.38
N PHE A 189 3.25 10.13 -4.70
CA PHE A 189 3.60 9.20 -3.63
C PHE A 189 2.56 9.22 -2.51
N LEU A 190 2.14 10.39 -2.05
CA LEU A 190 1.10 10.53 -1.02
C LEU A 190 -0.24 9.90 -1.45
N LEU A 191 -0.67 10.15 -2.70
CA LEU A 191 -1.93 9.62 -3.23
C LEU A 191 -1.89 8.11 -3.51
N THR A 192 -0.78 7.61 -4.06
CA THR A 192 -0.58 6.16 -4.31
C THR A 192 -0.39 5.35 -3.04
N SER A 193 -0.05 6.01 -1.95
CA SER A 193 0.05 5.41 -0.61
C SER A 193 -1.31 5.16 0.03
N VAL A 194 -2.41 5.69 -0.52
CA VAL A 194 -3.78 5.34 -0.11
C VAL A 194 -4.05 3.87 -0.47
N PRO A 195 -4.42 3.01 0.50
CA PRO A 195 -4.68 1.60 0.22
C PRO A 195 -5.88 1.42 -0.72
N ASP A 196 -5.75 0.49 -1.67
CA ASP A 196 -6.86 0.05 -2.55
C ASP A 196 -8.01 -0.60 -1.78
N ALA A 197 -7.75 -1.05 -0.56
CA ALA A 197 -8.73 -1.50 0.41
C ALA A 197 -9.65 -0.39 0.94
N CYS A 198 -9.33 0.87 0.69
CA CYS A 198 -10.18 2.01 1.03
C CYS A 198 -10.79 2.55 -0.26
N ALA A 199 -11.64 1.77 -0.94
CA ALA A 199 -12.02 1.99 -2.34
C ALA A 199 -12.49 3.43 -2.62
N GLN A 200 -13.35 3.98 -1.75
CA GLN A 200 -13.85 5.35 -1.90
C GLN A 200 -12.71 6.37 -1.94
N CYS A 201 -11.75 6.29 -1.02
CA CYS A 201 -10.64 7.23 -1.00
C CYS A 201 -9.62 6.94 -2.10
N TYR A 202 -9.37 5.65 -2.37
CA TYR A 202 -8.48 5.21 -3.43
C TYR A 202 -8.92 5.75 -4.79
N ASP A 203 -10.20 5.62 -5.14
CA ASP A 203 -10.71 6.12 -6.42
C ASP A 203 -10.58 7.65 -6.54
N LYS A 204 -10.86 8.38 -5.45
CA LYS A 204 -10.64 9.83 -5.41
C LYS A 204 -9.15 10.18 -5.56
N ALA A 205 -8.26 9.43 -4.90
CA ALA A 205 -6.82 9.65 -4.96
C ALA A 205 -6.29 9.40 -6.38
N ILE A 206 -6.67 8.29 -7.03
CA ILE A 206 -6.30 7.98 -8.41
C ILE A 206 -6.83 9.05 -9.37
N ALA A 207 -8.06 9.52 -9.19
CA ALA A 207 -8.61 10.60 -10.01
C ALA A 207 -7.83 11.91 -9.85
N ALA A 208 -7.34 12.22 -8.64
CA ALA A 208 -6.51 13.39 -8.36
C ALA A 208 -5.10 13.28 -8.95
N ILE A 209 -4.55 12.07 -9.12
CA ILE A 209 -3.22 11.87 -9.70
C ILE A 209 -3.17 12.30 -11.17
N GLY A 210 -4.18 12.00 -11.97
CA GLY A 210 -4.14 12.20 -13.43
C GLY A 210 -3.68 13.61 -13.86
N PRO A 211 -4.31 14.68 -13.38
CA PRO A 211 -3.87 16.05 -13.67
C PRO A 211 -2.45 16.38 -13.16
N MET A 212 -2.02 15.80 -12.04
CA MET A 212 -0.68 16.03 -11.48
C MET A 212 0.39 15.32 -12.33
N TYR A 213 0.13 14.08 -12.70
CA TYR A 213 1.00 13.29 -13.56
C TYR A 213 1.15 13.94 -14.94
N GLN A 214 0.06 14.45 -15.53
CA GLN A 214 0.14 15.19 -16.79
C GLN A 214 1.10 16.38 -16.69
N LYS A 215 0.96 17.22 -15.65
CA LYS A 215 1.85 18.36 -15.43
C LYS A 215 3.30 17.94 -15.21
N MET A 216 3.52 16.82 -14.51
CA MET A 216 4.84 16.25 -14.28
C MET A 216 5.50 15.86 -15.61
N ILE A 217 4.83 15.05 -16.44
CA ILE A 217 5.40 14.59 -17.72
C ILE A 217 5.53 15.72 -18.75
N ASP A 218 4.64 16.73 -18.70
CA ASP A 218 4.75 17.93 -19.54
C ASP A 218 6.00 18.74 -19.19
N ARG A 219 6.28 18.89 -17.88
CA ARG A 219 7.48 19.58 -17.41
C ARG A 219 8.74 18.81 -17.77
N ASP A 220 8.76 17.51 -17.53
CA ASP A 220 9.89 16.62 -17.87
C ASP A 220 10.18 16.66 -19.38
N CYS A 221 9.15 16.52 -20.21
CA CYS A 221 9.27 16.62 -21.66
C CYS A 221 9.90 17.95 -22.09
N LYS A 222 9.44 19.10 -21.55
CA LYS A 222 10.01 20.41 -21.91
C LYS A 222 11.49 20.52 -21.55
N LEU A 223 11.89 20.03 -20.38
CA LEU A 223 13.29 20.07 -19.94
C LEU A 223 14.16 19.18 -20.83
N LYS A 224 13.76 17.92 -21.03
CA LYS A 224 14.50 16.96 -21.86
C LYS A 224 14.56 17.36 -23.33
N LEU A 225 13.46 17.89 -23.88
CA LEU A 225 13.43 18.39 -25.25
C LEU A 225 14.40 19.57 -25.43
N ALA A 226 14.44 20.51 -24.48
CA ALA A 226 15.38 21.62 -24.52
C ALA A 226 16.84 21.13 -24.45
N GLU A 227 17.12 20.18 -23.56
CA GLU A 227 18.45 19.56 -23.44
C GLU A 227 18.88 18.87 -24.73
N ALA A 228 18.04 17.98 -25.28
CA ALA A 228 18.30 17.29 -26.54
C ALA A 228 18.46 18.27 -27.72
N SER A 229 17.65 19.33 -27.75
CA SER A 229 17.74 20.38 -28.78
C SER A 229 19.06 21.13 -28.71
N ASN A 230 19.55 21.43 -27.50
CA ASN A 230 20.83 22.11 -27.29
C ASN A 230 22.01 21.22 -27.71
N ILE A 231 22.01 19.94 -27.31
CA ILE A 231 23.02 18.96 -27.73
C ILE A 231 23.08 18.89 -29.26
N TRP A 232 21.91 18.74 -29.89
CA TRP A 232 21.83 18.61 -31.34
C TRP A 232 22.25 19.89 -32.07
N SER A 233 21.89 21.06 -31.55
CA SER A 233 22.25 22.34 -32.15
C SER A 233 23.72 22.69 -32.00
N ALA A 234 24.38 22.19 -30.95
CA ALA A 234 25.79 22.46 -30.69
C ALA A 234 26.73 21.72 -31.66
N ASN A 235 26.43 20.45 -31.96
CA ASN A 235 27.26 19.64 -32.86
C ASN A 235 26.38 18.56 -33.48
N GLN A 236 26.13 18.60 -34.79
CA GLN A 236 25.26 17.60 -35.48
C GLN A 236 26.03 16.33 -35.85
N SER A 237 26.87 15.85 -34.93
CA SER A 237 27.68 14.63 -35.08
C SER A 237 26.88 13.38 -34.71
N MET A 238 27.44 12.21 -35.03
CA MET A 238 26.89 10.92 -34.60
C MET A 238 26.79 10.80 -33.08
N ASP A 239 27.79 11.31 -32.34
CA ASP A 239 27.80 11.26 -30.87
C ASP A 239 26.69 12.13 -30.27
N ALA A 240 26.47 13.32 -30.83
CA ALA A 240 25.41 14.21 -30.39
C ALA A 240 24.03 13.69 -30.77
N ALA A 241 23.90 13.08 -31.96
CA ALA A 241 22.70 12.36 -32.33
C ALA A 241 22.39 11.30 -31.28
N ASP A 242 23.36 10.44 -30.93
CA ASP A 242 23.18 9.37 -29.96
C ASP A 242 22.76 9.87 -28.57
N GLN A 243 23.39 10.95 -28.08
CA GLN A 243 23.01 11.56 -26.80
C GLN A 243 21.59 12.16 -26.83
N ALA A 244 21.27 12.94 -27.87
CA ALA A 244 19.94 13.53 -28.01
C ALA A 244 18.86 12.45 -28.18
N GLY A 245 19.12 11.43 -28.99
CA GLY A 245 18.21 10.30 -29.22
C GLY A 245 17.90 9.53 -27.94
N ALA A 246 18.92 9.27 -27.11
CA ALA A 246 18.74 8.63 -25.81
C ALA A 246 17.78 9.44 -24.92
N ILE A 247 17.98 10.76 -24.83
CA ILE A 247 17.12 11.65 -24.04
C ILE A 247 15.69 11.63 -24.59
N LEU A 248 15.51 11.84 -25.89
CA LEU A 248 14.18 11.90 -26.53
C LEU A 248 13.40 10.58 -26.37
N SER A 249 14.08 9.44 -26.47
CA SER A 249 13.45 8.12 -26.29
C SER A 249 12.97 7.85 -24.87
N SER A 250 13.48 8.59 -23.88
CA SER A 250 13.04 8.50 -22.48
C SER A 250 11.83 9.38 -22.14
N ILE A 251 11.37 10.23 -23.07
CA ILE A 251 10.26 11.15 -22.82
C ILE A 251 8.93 10.38 -22.90
N GLU A 252 8.05 10.66 -21.93
CA GLU A 252 6.73 10.01 -21.88
C GLU A 252 5.83 10.45 -23.06
N PRO A 253 5.20 9.50 -23.76
CA PRO A 253 4.47 9.75 -25.01
C PRO A 253 3.16 10.53 -24.83
N GLN A 254 2.61 10.53 -23.61
CA GLN A 254 1.42 11.29 -23.26
C GLN A 254 1.72 12.76 -22.91
N SER A 255 2.99 13.18 -22.93
CA SER A 255 3.36 14.56 -22.70
C SER A 255 2.87 15.48 -23.83
N SER A 256 2.49 16.70 -23.47
CA SER A 256 1.96 17.71 -24.39
C SER A 256 2.97 18.12 -25.48
N CYS A 257 4.27 18.07 -25.21
CA CYS A 257 5.32 18.37 -26.22
C CYS A 257 5.77 17.15 -27.03
N TYR A 258 5.10 15.99 -26.94
CA TYR A 258 5.55 14.79 -27.64
C TYR A 258 5.56 14.92 -29.18
N GLY A 259 4.70 15.78 -29.74
CA GLY A 259 4.76 16.12 -31.16
C GLY A 259 6.09 16.77 -31.57
N GLU A 260 6.63 17.64 -30.73
CA GLU A 260 7.93 18.30 -30.96
C GLU A 260 9.09 17.31 -30.79
N VAL A 261 8.98 16.38 -29.83
CA VAL A 261 9.92 15.27 -29.65
C VAL A 261 10.00 14.42 -30.92
N LYS A 262 8.85 14.03 -31.49
CA LYS A 262 8.80 13.28 -32.77
C LYS A 262 9.46 14.06 -33.90
N ALA A 263 9.19 15.37 -33.99
CA ALA A 263 9.77 16.23 -35.02
C ALA A 263 11.30 16.33 -34.90
N LEU A 264 11.84 16.52 -33.70
CA LEU A 264 13.29 16.56 -33.49
C LEU A 264 13.94 15.20 -33.75
N ASN A 265 13.35 14.11 -33.28
CA ASN A 265 13.87 12.76 -33.51
C ASN A 265 13.93 12.42 -35.01
N ALA A 266 12.92 12.82 -35.79
CA ALA A 266 12.92 12.65 -37.24
C ALA A 266 14.02 13.47 -37.94
N LYS A 267 14.28 14.71 -37.48
CA LYS A 267 15.39 15.53 -38.00
C LYS A 267 16.76 14.88 -37.73
N ILE A 268 16.96 14.35 -36.53
CA ILE A 268 18.19 13.64 -36.17
C ILE A 268 18.36 12.37 -37.02
N ALA A 269 17.30 11.56 -37.15
CA ALA A 269 17.31 10.35 -37.96
C ALA A 269 17.69 10.62 -39.43
N ALA A 270 17.14 11.67 -40.03
CA ALA A 270 17.49 12.08 -41.40
C ALA A 270 18.98 12.42 -41.52
N ARG A 271 19.52 13.20 -40.58
CA ARG A 271 20.94 13.59 -40.59
C ARG A 271 21.88 12.40 -40.37
N VAL A 272 21.53 11.47 -39.49
CA VAL A 272 22.31 10.24 -39.26
C VAL A 272 22.39 9.41 -40.54
N LYS A 273 21.29 9.31 -41.28
CA LYS A 273 21.25 8.61 -42.57
C LYS A 273 22.15 9.28 -43.62
N GLU A 274 22.26 10.60 -43.61
CA GLU A 274 23.18 11.33 -44.50
C GLU A 274 24.66 11.08 -44.16
N ILE A 275 24.99 10.96 -42.86
CA ILE A 275 26.37 10.83 -42.41
C ILE A 275 26.91 9.41 -42.65
N ASP A 276 26.11 8.37 -42.34
CA ASP A 276 26.62 6.99 -42.22
C ASP A 276 25.66 5.95 -42.84
N ALA A 277 24.61 6.38 -43.56
CA ALA A 277 23.57 5.52 -44.17
C ALA A 277 22.88 4.50 -43.25
N ARG A 278 23.19 4.53 -41.95
CA ARG A 278 22.68 3.61 -40.94
C ARG A 278 21.27 3.96 -40.51
N GLU A 279 20.54 2.93 -40.11
CA GLU A 279 19.20 3.09 -39.54
C GLU A 279 19.26 3.70 -38.14
N TRP A 280 18.28 4.55 -37.85
CA TRP A 280 18.18 5.24 -36.59
C TRP A 280 17.73 4.29 -35.47
N LYS A 281 18.55 4.16 -34.42
CA LYS A 281 18.35 3.13 -33.39
C LYS A 281 17.33 3.49 -32.31
N TYR A 282 17.00 4.78 -32.14
CA TYR A 282 16.09 5.23 -31.07
C TYR A 282 14.65 5.26 -31.56
N ILE A 283 13.87 4.31 -31.05
CA ILE A 283 12.43 4.19 -31.30
C ILE A 283 11.68 4.90 -30.18
N LEU A 284 10.79 5.82 -30.56
CA LEU A 284 9.91 6.52 -29.65
C LEU A 284 8.74 5.62 -29.24
N LYS A 285 8.31 5.70 -27.97
CA LYS A 285 7.16 4.96 -27.44
C LYS A 285 5.85 5.43 -28.10
N ASP A 286 4.86 4.54 -28.19
CA ASP A 286 3.50 4.86 -28.63
C ASP A 286 2.56 5.18 -27.45
N GLN A 287 1.34 5.63 -27.73
CA GLN A 287 0.37 6.02 -26.70
C GLN A 287 0.03 4.89 -25.74
N GLU A 288 0.12 5.18 -24.44
CA GLU A 288 -0.18 4.25 -23.36
C GLU A 288 -1.68 4.04 -23.13
N GLN A 289 -2.07 2.82 -22.73
CA GLN A 289 -3.42 2.48 -22.30
C GLN A 289 -3.69 2.92 -20.85
N LYS A 290 -4.96 3.02 -20.46
CA LYS A 290 -5.36 3.41 -19.09
C LYS A 290 -4.75 2.52 -17.99
N SER A 291 -4.60 1.22 -18.23
CA SER A 291 -3.95 0.29 -17.29
C SER A 291 -2.46 0.58 -17.10
N GLU A 292 -1.78 0.99 -18.17
CA GLU A 292 -0.37 1.38 -18.16
C GLU A 292 -0.18 2.70 -17.41
N MET A 293 -1.10 3.65 -17.57
CA MET A 293 -1.08 4.91 -16.81
C MET A 293 -1.18 4.68 -15.29
N ILE A 294 -2.10 3.83 -14.83
CA ILE A 294 -2.23 3.52 -13.40
C ILE A 294 -0.95 2.86 -12.87
N LYS A 295 -0.33 1.99 -13.68
CA LYS A 295 0.96 1.40 -13.34
C LYS A 295 2.05 2.48 -13.26
N ALA A 296 2.12 3.38 -14.22
CA ALA A 296 3.08 4.49 -14.22
C ALA A 296 2.93 5.38 -12.96
N TYR A 297 1.70 5.66 -12.53
CA TYR A 297 1.45 6.40 -11.29
C TYR A 297 2.06 5.68 -10.08
N ARG A 298 1.82 4.37 -9.97
CA ARG A 298 2.38 3.54 -8.89
C ARG A 298 3.90 3.49 -8.96
N ASP A 299 4.47 3.36 -10.15
CA ASP A 299 5.92 3.29 -10.35
C ASP A 299 6.59 4.60 -9.92
N VAL A 300 5.98 5.76 -10.18
CA VAL A 300 6.44 7.06 -9.65
C VAL A 300 6.46 7.07 -8.12
N GLY A 301 5.36 6.65 -7.50
CA GLY A 301 5.29 6.56 -6.03
C GLY A 301 6.34 5.61 -5.45
N VAL A 302 6.49 4.42 -6.03
CA VAL A 302 7.49 3.43 -5.62
C VAL A 302 8.91 3.97 -5.78
N ALA A 303 9.22 4.63 -6.90
CA ALA A 303 10.54 5.22 -7.14
C ALA A 303 10.85 6.32 -6.11
N TYR A 304 9.89 7.20 -5.82
CA TYR A 304 10.04 8.24 -4.81
C TYR A 304 10.29 7.62 -3.42
N GLY A 305 9.46 6.66 -3.01
CA GLY A 305 9.61 5.97 -1.72
C GLY A 305 10.94 5.22 -1.57
N ASN A 306 11.42 4.57 -2.63
CA ASN A 306 12.72 3.87 -2.64
C ASN A 306 13.92 4.82 -2.56
N GLY A 307 13.75 6.08 -2.97
CA GLY A 307 14.76 7.14 -2.87
C GLY A 307 14.85 7.77 -1.47
N GLN A 308 13.91 7.47 -0.58
CA GLN A 308 13.94 7.92 0.83
C GLN A 308 14.83 7.01 1.69
N PRO A 309 15.35 7.49 2.84
CA PRO A 309 16.15 6.69 3.77
C PRO A 309 15.47 5.35 4.11
N LYS A 310 16.15 4.24 3.78
CA LYS A 310 15.61 2.87 3.83
C LYS A 310 15.63 2.21 5.21
N SER A 311 15.54 2.95 6.31
CA SER A 311 15.29 2.30 7.59
C SER A 311 13.84 1.79 7.58
N ILE A 312 13.58 0.64 6.95
CA ILE A 312 12.32 -0.10 7.09
C ILE A 312 12.33 -0.77 8.46
N THR A 313 12.51 0.04 9.50
CA THR A 313 12.05 -0.30 10.83
C THR A 313 10.64 0.25 10.86
N TYR A 314 9.64 -0.63 10.93
CA TYR A 314 8.27 -0.17 11.11
C TYR A 314 8.24 0.78 12.31
N ASN A 315 7.66 1.96 12.11
CA ASN A 315 7.50 2.95 13.14
C ASN A 315 6.40 2.50 14.09
N VAL A 316 6.81 1.92 15.21
CA VAL A 316 5.92 1.46 16.28
C VAL A 316 6.12 2.27 17.55
N ARG A 317 6.81 3.42 17.45
CA ARG A 317 7.06 4.30 18.59
C ARG A 317 5.73 4.81 19.13
N GLY A 318 5.52 4.67 20.44
CA GLY A 318 4.29 5.08 21.10
C GLY A 318 3.15 4.07 21.00
N TRP A 319 3.38 2.87 20.44
CA TRP A 319 2.41 1.77 20.53
C TRP A 319 2.48 1.08 21.89
N TRP A 320 3.68 1.05 22.49
CA TRP A 320 3.97 0.65 23.86
C TRP A 320 5.03 1.57 24.48
#